data_AF-A0A5C8JFB6-F1
#
_entry.id   AF-A0A5C8JFB6-F1
#
_cell.length_a   1.000
_cell.length_b   1.000
_cell.length_c   1.000
_cell.angle_alpha   90.00
_cell.angle_beta   90.00
_cell.angle_gamma   90.00
#
_symmetry.space_group_name_H-M   'P 1'
#
loop_
_entity.id
_entity.type
_entity.pdbx_description
1 polymer ?
#
loop_
_entity_poly.entity_id
_entity_poly.type
_entity_poly.pdbx_seq_one_letter_code
_entity_poly.pdbx_strand_id
1 'polypeptide(L)'
;MDRSELFDEFVRRLNGFDSRAAADPGGEFIEITRWEGAPLVPPVRLAIDASSLERHLHALEGDGAEVFPDAPPPIGALQLFLVHVGEEIETRGPDDELLTLHGDDLSFLGNAP
;
A
#
# COMPACT_ATOMS: atom_id res chain seq x y z
N MET A 1 -3.77 -7.57 16.65
CA MET A 1 -2.73 -6.75 16.00
C MET A 1 -3.12 -5.32 16.25
N ASP A 2 -2.26 -4.54 16.87
CA ASP A 2 -2.50 -3.10 17.03
C ASP A 2 -2.09 -2.33 15.77
N ARG A 3 -2.43 -1.04 15.74
CA ARG A 3 -2.16 -0.14 14.62
C ARG A 3 -0.68 -0.04 14.24
N SER A 4 0.22 -0.06 15.22
CA SER A 4 1.67 0.02 14.96
C SER A 4 2.16 -1.29 14.36
N GLU A 5 1.74 -2.42 14.94
CA GLU A 5 2.05 -3.75 14.42
C GLU A 5 1.52 -3.93 12.98
N LEU A 6 0.34 -3.39 12.67
CA LEU A 6 -0.25 -3.44 11.34
C LEU A 6 0.54 -2.62 10.32
N PHE A 7 0.99 -1.43 10.70
CA PHE A 7 1.81 -0.59 9.84
C PHE A 7 3.19 -1.22 9.59
N ASP A 8 3.83 -1.75 10.63
CA ASP A 8 5.11 -2.45 10.50
C ASP A 8 4.98 -3.73 9.66
N GLU A 9 3.88 -4.47 9.82
CA GLU A 9 3.54 -5.62 8.98
C GLU A 9 3.38 -5.21 7.52
N PHE A 10 2.68 -4.11 7.24
CA PHE A 10 2.49 -3.59 5.89
C PHE A 10 3.82 -3.21 5.24
N VAL A 11 4.66 -2.41 5.92
CA VAL A 11 5.99 -2.04 5.43
C VAL A 11 6.85 -3.29 5.21
N ARG A 12 6.79 -4.27 6.10
CA ARG A 12 7.53 -5.53 5.92
C ARG A 12 7.07 -6.29 4.68
N ARG A 13 5.77 -6.35 4.41
CA ARG A 13 5.23 -7.03 3.22
C ARG A 13 5.48 -6.29 1.92
N LEU A 14 5.51 -4.95 1.93
CA LEU A 14 5.97 -4.15 0.80
C LEU A 14 7.43 -4.42 0.45
N ASN A 15 8.25 -4.83 1.41
CA ASN A 15 9.62 -5.31 1.17
C ASN A 15 9.68 -6.81 0.81
N GLY A 16 8.53 -7.46 0.65
CA GLY A 16 8.45 -8.78 0.03
C GLY A 16 8.68 -8.69 -1.49
N PHE A 17 8.97 -9.82 -2.14
CA PHE A 17 9.00 -9.94 -3.61
C PHE A 17 9.97 -8.97 -4.34
N ASP A 18 11.22 -8.85 -3.89
CA ASP A 18 12.27 -7.99 -4.50
C ASP A 18 11.85 -6.52 -4.67
N SER A 19 10.97 -6.04 -3.81
CA SER A 19 10.60 -4.64 -3.66
C SER A 19 11.40 -3.98 -2.53
N ARG A 20 11.50 -2.65 -2.57
CA ARG A 20 12.20 -1.85 -1.54
C ARG A 20 11.37 -0.67 -1.12
N ALA A 21 10.86 -0.72 0.12
CA ALA A 21 10.02 0.30 0.72
C ALA A 21 10.55 0.73 2.09
N ALA A 22 10.46 2.01 2.42
CA ALA A 22 10.81 2.53 3.74
C ALA A 22 9.83 3.62 4.17
N ALA A 23 9.39 3.56 5.42
CA ALA A 23 8.64 4.66 6.01
C ALA A 23 9.56 5.88 6.18
N ASP A 24 9.05 7.07 5.86
CA ASP A 24 9.70 8.34 6.15
C ASP A 24 9.83 8.54 7.68
N PRO A 25 10.87 9.23 8.19
CA PRO A 25 11.01 9.51 9.63
C PRO A 25 9.81 10.22 10.28
N GLY A 26 9.03 10.99 9.52
CA GLY A 26 7.81 11.65 9.96
C GLY A 26 6.57 10.74 9.95
N GLY A 27 6.64 9.56 9.32
CA GLY A 27 5.53 8.61 9.21
C GLY A 27 4.39 9.10 8.30
N GLU A 28 4.65 10.09 7.44
CA GLU A 28 3.65 10.68 6.54
C GLU A 28 3.52 9.90 5.22
N PHE A 29 4.58 9.22 4.80
CA PHE A 29 4.57 8.40 3.59
C PHE A 29 5.52 7.20 3.71
N ILE A 30 5.30 6.22 2.84
CA ILE A 30 6.21 5.11 2.58
C ILE A 30 6.83 5.35 1.20
N GLU A 31 8.15 5.48 1.14
CA GLU A 31 8.89 5.62 -0.11
C GLU A 31 9.25 4.25 -0.68
N ILE A 32 8.80 3.97 -1.89
CA ILE A 32 9.04 2.75 -2.66
C ILE A 32 10.00 3.10 -3.79
N THR A 33 11.19 2.50 -3.75
CA THR A 33 12.29 2.79 -4.70
C THR A 33 12.55 1.66 -5.69
N ARG A 34 12.00 0.48 -5.41
CA ARG A 34 12.05 -0.71 -6.26
C ARG A 34 10.74 -1.47 -6.13
N TRP A 35 10.26 -1.98 -7.25
CA TRP A 35 9.11 -2.87 -7.32
C TRP A 35 9.44 -4.07 -8.22
N GLU A 36 9.26 -5.29 -7.71
CA GLU A 36 9.51 -6.54 -8.46
C GLU A 36 10.87 -6.59 -9.19
N GLY A 37 11.94 -6.16 -8.52
CA GLY A 37 13.30 -6.15 -9.07
C GLY A 37 13.62 -4.96 -9.99
N ALA A 38 12.63 -4.16 -10.39
CA ALA A 38 12.82 -2.97 -11.22
C ALA A 38 12.96 -1.69 -10.36
N PRO A 39 13.95 -0.81 -10.62
CA PRO A 39 14.01 0.49 -9.96
C PRO A 39 12.84 1.38 -10.41
N LEU A 40 12.22 2.07 -9.45
CA LEU A 40 11.21 3.09 -9.74
C LEU A 40 11.92 4.44 -9.91
N VAL A 41 11.83 4.99 -11.12
CA VAL A 41 12.31 6.34 -11.47
C VAL A 41 11.15 7.07 -12.12
N PRO A 42 10.58 8.11 -11.50
CA PRO A 42 10.84 8.56 -10.11
C PRO A 42 10.38 7.52 -9.07
N PRO A 43 10.89 7.57 -7.82
CA PRO A 43 10.36 6.76 -6.71
C PRO A 43 8.88 7.03 -6.48
N VAL A 44 8.15 6.04 -5.98
CA VAL A 44 6.74 6.18 -5.60
C VAL A 44 6.66 6.47 -4.09
N ARG A 45 5.93 7.52 -3.72
CA ARG A 45 5.61 7.87 -2.34
C ARG A 45 4.16 7.53 -2.10
N LEU A 46 3.93 6.49 -1.29
CA LEU A 46 2.61 6.14 -0.81
C LEU A 46 2.28 6.98 0.41
N ALA A 47 1.42 7.99 0.23
CA ALA A 47 0.99 8.90 1.30
C ALA A 47 -0.06 8.21 2.19
N ILE A 48 0.44 7.47 3.18
CA ILE A 48 -0.39 6.76 4.15
C ILE A 48 0.27 6.73 5.53
N ASP A 49 -0.47 7.19 6.53
CA ASP A 49 -0.10 7.04 7.94
C ASP A 49 -0.76 5.78 8.54
N ALA A 50 -0.31 5.36 9.72
CA ALA A 50 -0.81 4.16 10.37
C ALA A 50 -2.32 4.18 10.69
N SER A 51 -2.91 5.36 10.97
CA SER A 51 -4.35 5.50 11.26
C SER A 51 -5.19 5.42 9.99
N SER A 52 -4.69 6.02 8.91
CA SER A 52 -5.31 5.94 7.59
C SER A 52 -5.26 4.51 7.05
N LEU A 53 -4.14 3.80 7.23
CA LEU A 53 -4.00 2.39 6.90
C LEU A 53 -4.99 1.51 7.67
N GLU A 54 -5.03 1.62 9.01
CA GLU A 54 -5.94 0.82 9.84
C GLU A 54 -7.40 1.01 9.43
N ARG A 55 -7.83 2.25 9.22
CA ARG A 55 -9.19 2.56 8.80
C ARG A 55 -9.52 1.94 7.45
N HIS A 56 -8.61 2.04 6.49
CA HIS A 56 -8.81 1.50 5.17
C HIS A 56 -8.85 -0.03 5.16
N LEU A 57 -7.95 -0.68 5.89
CA LEU A 57 -7.95 -2.13 6.00
C LEU A 57 -9.21 -2.66 6.66
N HIS A 58 -9.76 -1.96 7.67
CA HIS A 58 -11.07 -2.30 8.22
C HIS A 58 -12.21 -2.21 7.20
N ALA A 59 -12.17 -1.24 6.29
CA ALA A 59 -13.15 -1.15 5.20
C ALA A 59 -13.00 -2.31 4.20
N LEU A 60 -11.77 -2.77 3.96
CA LEU A 60 -11.45 -3.88 3.05
C LEU A 60 -11.60 -5.28 3.66
N GLU A 61 -11.93 -5.43 4.95
CA GLU A 61 -12.03 -6.77 5.57
C GLU A 61 -13.05 -7.68 4.90
N GLY A 62 -14.16 -7.13 4.42
CA GLY A 62 -15.20 -7.88 3.69
C GLY A 62 -14.64 -8.46 2.39
N ASP A 63 -14.16 -7.59 1.50
CA ASP A 63 -13.59 -7.96 0.20
C ASP A 63 -12.36 -8.85 0.37
N GLY A 64 -11.51 -8.54 1.36
CA GLY A 64 -10.35 -9.35 1.71
C GLY A 64 -10.71 -10.77 2.15
N ALA A 65 -11.81 -10.94 2.87
CA ALA A 65 -12.31 -12.26 3.27
C ALA A 65 -12.93 -13.05 2.09
N GLU A 66 -13.48 -12.36 1.09
CA GLU A 66 -13.97 -13.01 -0.14
C GLU A 66 -12.82 -13.50 -1.02
N VAL A 67 -11.77 -12.69 -1.17
CA VAL A 67 -10.60 -13.02 -2.00
C VAL A 67 -9.64 -14.00 -1.30
N PHE A 68 -9.45 -13.85 0.01
CA PHE A 68 -8.53 -14.67 0.83
C PHE A 68 -9.28 -15.34 2.00
N PRO A 69 -10.16 -16.32 1.74
CA PRO A 69 -11.05 -16.90 2.75
C PRO A 69 -10.33 -17.67 3.86
N ASP A 70 -9.11 -18.13 3.59
CA ASP A 70 -8.27 -18.86 4.56
C ASP A 70 -7.41 -17.93 5.43
N ALA A 71 -7.40 -16.61 5.14
CA ALA A 71 -6.64 -15.63 5.91
C ALA A 71 -7.50 -15.01 7.02
N PRO A 72 -6.91 -14.67 8.18
CA PRO A 72 -7.59 -13.82 9.16
C PRO A 72 -8.02 -12.49 8.52
N PRO A 73 -9.17 -11.89 8.88
CA PRO A 73 -9.72 -10.73 8.15
C PRO A 73 -8.75 -9.55 7.96
N PRO A 74 -7.99 -9.10 8.99
CA PRO A 74 -7.02 -8.02 8.82
C PRO A 74 -5.87 -8.39 7.87
N ILE A 75 -5.55 -9.68 7.78
CA ILE A 75 -4.49 -10.20 6.92
C ILE A 75 -4.97 -10.32 5.47
N GLY A 76 -6.21 -10.75 5.26
CA GLY A 76 -6.85 -10.77 3.94
C GLY A 76 -6.99 -9.36 3.37
N ALA A 77 -7.48 -8.41 4.17
CA ALA A 77 -7.54 -6.99 3.80
C ALA A 77 -6.14 -6.44 3.44
N LEU A 78 -5.12 -6.77 4.24
CA LEU A 78 -3.76 -6.33 3.98
C LEU A 78 -3.18 -6.92 2.69
N GLN A 79 -3.48 -8.19 2.38
CA GLN A 79 -3.08 -8.82 1.13
C GLN A 79 -3.76 -8.16 -0.06
N LEU A 80 -5.07 -7.90 0.03
CA LEU A 80 -5.81 -7.21 -1.00
C LEU A 80 -5.27 -5.79 -1.24
N PHE A 81 -4.97 -5.05 -0.17
CA PHE A 81 -4.39 -3.72 -0.29
C PHE A 81 -3.01 -3.72 -0.96
N LEU A 82 -2.17 -4.72 -0.68
CA LEU A 82 -0.88 -4.87 -1.37
C LEU A 82 -1.04 -5.14 -2.86
N VAL A 83 -2.09 -5.87 -3.26
CA VAL A 83 -2.44 -6.07 -4.67
C VAL A 83 -2.78 -4.73 -5.31
N HIS A 84 -3.68 -3.94 -4.70
CA HIS A 84 -4.04 -2.61 -5.23
C HIS A 84 -2.82 -1.68 -5.36
N VAL A 85 -1.91 -1.68 -4.38
CA VAL A 85 -0.65 -0.92 -4.49
C VAL A 85 0.18 -1.38 -5.69
N GLY A 86 0.27 -2.68 -5.94
CA GLY A 86 0.96 -3.23 -7.10
C GLY A 86 0.33 -2.82 -8.42
N GLU A 87 -0.99 -2.94 -8.54
CA GLU A 87 -1.75 -2.56 -9.74
C GLU A 87 -1.56 -1.08 -10.09
N GLU A 88 -1.59 -0.20 -9.09
CA GLU A 88 -1.31 1.22 -9.28
C GLU A 88 0.14 1.43 -9.75
N ILE A 89 1.13 0.84 -9.08
CA ILE A 89 2.55 0.98 -9.48
C ILE A 89 2.78 0.48 -10.91
N GLU A 90 2.12 -0.60 -11.32
CA GLU A 90 2.22 -1.17 -12.67
C GLU A 90 1.57 -0.29 -13.75
N THR A 91 0.50 0.44 -13.40
CA THR A 91 -0.26 1.28 -14.34
C THR A 91 0.14 2.75 -14.32
N ARG A 92 1.08 3.14 -13.44
CA ARG A 92 1.55 4.52 -13.27
C ARG A 92 2.11 5.14 -14.55
N GLY A 93 1.92 6.45 -14.70
CA GLY A 93 2.59 7.26 -15.70
C GLY A 93 4.10 7.45 -15.41
N PRO A 94 4.89 7.89 -16.41
CA PRO A 94 6.33 8.06 -16.26
C PRO A 94 6.73 9.13 -15.23
N ASP A 95 5.84 10.09 -14.94
CA ASP A 95 6.07 11.20 -14.01
C ASP A 95 5.25 11.06 -12.71
N ASP A 96 4.56 9.93 -12.52
CA ASP A 96 3.70 9.70 -11.37
C ASP A 96 4.54 9.25 -10.16
N GLU A 97 4.60 10.13 -9.15
CA GLU A 97 5.43 9.94 -7.94
C GLU A 97 4.62 9.77 -6.66
N LEU A 98 3.39 10.29 -6.60
CA LEU A 98 2.60 10.37 -5.37
C LEU A 98 1.35 9.52 -5.49
N LEU A 99 1.34 8.41 -4.76
CA LEU A 99 0.21 7.49 -4.63
C LEU A 99 -0.55 7.84 -3.35
N THR A 100 -1.83 8.21 -3.47
CA THR A 100 -2.65 8.67 -2.36
C THR A 100 -3.86 7.80 -2.17
N LEU A 101 -4.24 7.61 -0.91
CA LEU A 101 -5.48 6.96 -0.52
C LEU A 101 -6.60 8.01 -0.41
N HIS A 102 -7.61 7.92 -1.28
CA HIS A 102 -8.80 8.78 -1.29
C HIS A 102 -10.04 7.98 -0.90
N GLY A 103 -10.44 8.07 0.37
CA GLY A 103 -11.54 7.25 0.88
C GLY A 103 -11.16 5.77 0.82
N ASP A 104 -11.77 5.03 -0.10
CA ASP A 104 -11.53 3.60 -0.31
C ASP A 104 -10.68 3.31 -1.56
N ASP A 105 -10.23 4.33 -2.29
CA ASP A 105 -9.53 4.18 -3.56
C ASP A 105 -8.06 4.62 -3.48
N LEU A 106 -7.18 3.87 -4.13
CA LEU A 106 -5.76 4.19 -4.29
C LEU A 106 -5.56 4.76 -5.69
N SER A 107 -4.99 5.95 -5.79
CA SER A 107 -4.72 6.54 -7.11
C SER A 107 -3.53 7.50 -7.06
N PHE A 108 -2.82 7.64 -8.17
CA PHE A 108 -1.81 8.69 -8.29
C PHE A 108 -2.43 10.09 -8.37
N LEU A 109 -1.75 11.08 -7.78
CA LEU A 109 -2.20 12.47 -7.79
C LEU A 109 -2.21 13.02 -9.24
N GLY A 110 -3.41 13.15 -9.81
CA GLY A 110 -3.63 13.52 -11.22
C GLY A 110 -4.47 12.51 -12.01
N ASN A 111 -4.63 11.29 -11.48
CA ASN A 111 -5.46 10.21 -12.02
C ASN A 111 -6.72 9.95 -11.17
N ALA A 112 -7.00 10.78 -10.16
CA ALA A 112 -8.24 10.67 -9.39
C ALA A 112 -9.47 10.82 -10.32
N PRO A 113 -10.48 9.95 -10.20
CA PRO A 113 -11.69 10.03 -11.04
C PRO A 113 -12.49 11.33 -10.86
#